data_AF-A0A317EJA6-F1
#
_entry.id   AF-A0A317EJA6-F1
#
_cell.length_a   1.000
_cell.length_b   1.000
_cell.length_c   1.000
_cell.angle_alpha   90.00
_cell.angle_beta   90.00
_cell.angle_gamma   90.00
#
_symmetry.space_group_name_H-M   'P 1'
#
loop_
_entity.id
_entity.type
_entity.pdbx_description
1 polymer ?
#
loop_
_entity_poly.entity_id
_entity_poly.type
_entity_poly.pdbx_seq_one_letter_code
_entity_poly.pdbx_strand_id
1 'polypeptide(L)'
;MEIIAYVASALIGISLGLIGGGGSILTMPVLVYLFGVNPLLATSYSLFIVGSTSLAGTVGNFKRRLVNIKTALLFGSASISTVFLTRKFIIPVIPKTIIKIGDFELTENMLMMVLFAVLMVAAATAMIKGGRANSSNQIKKPQLDLGKLLLYGIAIGLATGFLGAGGGFLLIPTLVILVGLPMKEAVGTSLFIIALRLTQEF
;
A
#
# COMPACT_ATOMS: atom_id res chain seq x y z
N MET A 1 -27.59 -0.53 -11.59
CA MET A 1 -26.14 -0.32 -11.39
C MET A 1 -25.80 -0.16 -9.90
N GLU A 2 -26.53 0.65 -9.14
CA GLU A 2 -26.23 0.94 -7.72
C GLU A 2 -26.33 -0.27 -6.77
N ILE A 3 -27.34 -1.13 -6.94
CA ILE A 3 -27.50 -2.35 -6.11
C ILE A 3 -26.30 -3.29 -6.25
N ILE A 4 -25.74 -3.41 -7.47
CA ILE A 4 -24.54 -4.22 -7.73
C ILE A 4 -23.33 -3.60 -7.02
N ALA A 5 -23.22 -2.26 -7.04
CA ALA A 5 -22.14 -1.55 -6.34
C ALA A 5 -22.22 -1.72 -4.81
N TYR A 6 -23.43 -1.72 -4.23
CA TYR A 6 -23.62 -1.97 -2.79
C TYR A 6 -23.33 -3.42 -2.39
N VAL A 7 -23.74 -4.39 -3.20
CA VAL A 7 -23.44 -5.81 -2.94
C VAL A 7 -21.93 -6.07 -3.10
N ALA A 8 -21.30 -5.49 -4.12
CA ALA A 8 -19.86 -5.57 -4.31
C ALA A 8 -19.11 -4.93 -3.14
N SER A 9 -19.50 -3.73 -2.69
CA SER A 9 -18.84 -3.05 -1.57
C SER A 9 -18.98 -3.81 -0.25
N ALA A 10 -20.12 -4.48 -0.01
CA ALA A 10 -20.31 -5.37 1.14
C ALA A 10 -19.37 -6.59 1.09
N LEU A 11 -19.30 -7.29 -0.04
CA LEU A 11 -18.41 -8.45 -0.23
C LEU A 11 -16.93 -8.05 -0.12
N ILE A 12 -16.58 -6.89 -0.68
CA ILE A 12 -15.25 -6.31 -0.55
C ILE A 12 -14.98 -5.99 0.91
N GLY A 13 -15.87 -5.28 1.62
CA GLY A 13 -15.69 -4.97 3.05
C GLY A 13 -15.41 -6.20 3.91
N ILE A 14 -16.14 -7.30 3.67
CA ILE A 14 -15.92 -8.59 4.34
C ILE A 14 -14.56 -9.19 3.97
N SER A 15 -14.22 -9.21 2.68
CA SER A 15 -12.92 -9.70 2.20
C SER A 15 -11.75 -8.89 2.76
N LEU A 16 -11.88 -7.56 2.81
CA LEU A 16 -10.90 -6.63 3.33
C LEU A 16 -10.72 -6.79 4.84
N GLY A 17 -11.81 -7.00 5.58
CA GLY A 17 -11.78 -7.27 7.02
C GLY A 17 -11.10 -8.61 7.36
N LEU A 18 -11.30 -9.63 6.53
CA LEU A 18 -10.69 -10.96 6.73
C LEU A 18 -9.21 -11.02 6.37
N ILE A 19 -8.79 -10.34 5.29
CA ILE A 19 -7.40 -10.34 4.81
C ILE A 19 -6.52 -9.40 5.66
N GLY A 20 -7.12 -8.44 6.36
CA GLY A 20 -6.46 -7.71 7.45
C GLY A 20 -5.23 -6.91 7.00
N GLY A 21 -5.27 -6.26 5.83
CA GLY A 21 -4.17 -5.37 5.39
C GLY A 21 -4.18 -5.04 3.90
N GLY A 22 -4.84 -5.85 3.09
CA GLY A 22 -4.97 -5.67 1.62
C GLY A 22 -6.09 -4.71 1.17
N GLY A 23 -6.74 -4.04 2.13
CA GLY A 23 -7.78 -3.02 1.95
C GLY A 23 -7.62 -2.15 0.70
N SER A 24 -6.43 -1.57 0.56
CA SER A 24 -6.14 -0.54 -0.44
C SER A 24 -5.99 -1.07 -1.87
N ILE A 25 -5.71 -2.37 -2.06
CA ILE A 25 -5.60 -2.97 -3.39
C ILE A 25 -6.93 -2.86 -4.13
N LEU A 26 -8.02 -3.15 -3.40
CA LEU A 26 -9.35 -3.26 -3.98
C LEU A 26 -10.16 -1.97 -3.82
N THR A 27 -10.03 -1.23 -2.71
CA THR A 27 -10.82 -0.01 -2.48
C THR A 27 -10.57 1.06 -3.54
N MET A 28 -9.33 1.24 -3.99
CA MET A 28 -8.99 2.26 -4.99
C MET A 28 -9.67 2.01 -6.35
N PRO A 29 -9.48 0.85 -7.02
CA PRO A 29 -10.21 0.53 -8.24
C PRO A 29 -11.72 0.55 -8.08
N VAL A 30 -12.24 0.13 -6.92
CA VAL A 30 -13.67 0.12 -6.67
C VAL A 30 -14.24 1.53 -6.64
N LEU A 31 -13.60 2.45 -5.93
CA LEU A 31 -14.03 3.84 -5.88
C LEU A 31 -13.98 4.52 -7.25
N VAL A 32 -12.95 4.22 -8.05
CA VAL A 32 -12.78 4.84 -9.37
C VAL A 32 -13.72 4.21 -10.42
N TYR A 33 -13.76 2.88 -10.54
CA TYR A 33 -14.49 2.20 -11.60
C TYR A 33 -15.96 1.91 -11.28
N LEU A 34 -16.31 1.58 -10.03
CA LEU A 34 -17.71 1.34 -9.67
C LEU A 34 -18.44 2.62 -9.25
N PHE A 35 -17.79 3.46 -8.45
CA PHE A 35 -18.41 4.68 -7.91
C PHE A 35 -18.11 5.93 -8.75
N GLY A 36 -17.28 5.84 -9.79
CA GLY A 36 -16.96 6.96 -10.67
C GLY A 36 -16.23 8.12 -9.97
N VAL A 37 -15.64 7.87 -8.79
CA VAL A 37 -14.97 8.90 -8.00
C VAL A 37 -13.64 9.26 -8.68
N ASN A 38 -13.33 10.55 -8.74
CA ASN A 38 -12.05 11.01 -9.27
C ASN A 38 -10.89 10.33 -8.50
N PRO A 39 -9.85 9.80 -9.19
CA PRO A 39 -8.72 9.12 -8.56
C PRO A 39 -8.11 9.87 -7.38
N LEU A 40 -7.99 11.20 -7.48
CA LEU A 40 -7.43 12.04 -6.41
C LEU A 40 -8.31 12.10 -5.15
N LEU A 41 -9.63 11.99 -5.29
CA LEU A 41 -10.55 11.91 -4.14
C LEU A 41 -10.61 10.48 -3.60
N ALA A 42 -10.61 9.51 -4.51
CA ALA A 42 -10.64 8.11 -4.17
C ALA A 42 -9.41 7.71 -3.34
N THR A 43 -8.23 8.31 -3.57
CA THR A 43 -7.02 8.08 -2.78
C THR A 43 -7.25 8.43 -1.31
N SER A 44 -7.82 9.60 -1.04
CA SER A 44 -8.13 10.07 0.32
C SER A 44 -9.15 9.17 1.01
N TYR A 45 -10.24 8.81 0.32
CA TYR A 45 -11.24 7.89 0.86
C TYR A 45 -10.67 6.50 1.14
N SER A 46 -9.84 5.98 0.24
CA SER A 46 -9.19 4.68 0.42
C SER A 46 -8.28 4.68 1.64
N LEU A 47 -7.50 5.75 1.87
CA LEU A 47 -6.64 5.82 3.04
C LEU A 47 -7.45 5.89 4.33
N PHE A 48 -8.56 6.63 4.36
CA PHE A 48 -9.41 6.69 5.53
C PHE A 48 -10.02 5.31 5.87
N ILE A 49 -10.54 4.61 4.86
CA ILE A 49 -11.13 3.26 5.01
C ILE A 49 -10.06 2.28 5.51
N VAL A 50 -8.91 2.27 4.85
CA VAL A 50 -7.84 1.29 5.11
C VAL A 50 -7.08 1.60 6.39
N GLY A 51 -6.87 2.88 6.72
CA GLY A 51 -6.29 3.27 7.98
C GLY A 51 -7.20 2.93 9.16
N SER A 52 -8.51 3.19 9.07
CA SER A 52 -9.45 2.86 10.14
C SER A 52 -9.51 1.34 10.40
N THR A 53 -9.60 0.54 9.34
CA THR A 53 -9.55 -0.93 9.45
C THR A 53 -8.19 -1.43 9.94
N SER A 54 -7.09 -0.78 9.53
CA SER A 54 -5.75 -1.14 9.97
C SER A 54 -5.50 -0.85 11.44
N LEU A 55 -6.11 0.22 11.97
CA LEU A 55 -6.03 0.58 13.38
C LEU A 55 -6.70 -0.51 14.25
N ALA A 56 -7.88 -0.98 13.85
CA ALA A 56 -8.55 -2.12 14.49
C ALA A 56 -7.73 -3.43 14.36
N GLY A 57 -7.22 -3.74 13.16
CA GLY A 57 -6.43 -4.93 12.91
C GLY A 57 -5.09 -4.95 13.65
N THR A 58 -4.47 -3.79 13.81
CA THR A 58 -3.21 -3.61 14.55
C THR A 58 -3.38 -4.05 16.00
N VAL A 59 -4.46 -3.66 16.68
CA VAL A 59 -4.70 -4.04 18.08
C VAL A 59 -4.71 -5.56 18.25
N GLY A 60 -5.37 -6.28 17.34
CA GLY A 60 -5.40 -7.75 17.34
C GLY A 60 -4.03 -8.38 17.09
N ASN A 61 -3.25 -7.83 16.15
CA ASN A 61 -1.92 -8.33 15.82
C ASN A 61 -0.87 -8.00 16.88
N PHE A 62 -1.03 -6.88 17.59
CA PHE A 62 -0.21 -6.49 18.73
C PHE A 62 -0.38 -7.48 19.89
N LYS A 63 -1.63 -7.88 20.17
CA LYS A 63 -1.94 -8.93 21.16
C LYS A 63 -1.32 -10.28 20.78
N ARG A 64 -1.24 -10.60 19.49
CA ARG A 64 -0.63 -11.85 18.97
C ARG A 64 0.89 -11.77 18.82
N ARG A 65 1.54 -10.65 19.19
CA ARG A 65 2.98 -10.39 19.02
C ARG A 65 3.50 -10.59 17.58
N LEU A 66 2.65 -10.34 16.59
CA LEU A 66 2.98 -10.45 15.16
C LEU A 66 3.54 -9.14 14.58
N VAL A 67 3.78 -8.13 15.42
CA VAL A 67 4.25 -6.81 14.97
C VAL A 67 5.74 -6.70 15.26
N ASN A 68 6.56 -6.63 14.22
CA ASN A 68 7.98 -6.38 14.35
C ASN A 68 8.22 -4.86 14.49
N ILE A 69 8.24 -4.37 15.73
CA ILE A 69 8.31 -2.94 16.04
C ILE A 69 9.56 -2.29 15.45
N LYS A 70 10.72 -2.95 15.50
CA LYS A 70 11.96 -2.39 14.93
C LYS A 70 11.84 -2.16 13.43
N THR A 71 11.35 -3.17 12.72
CA THR A 71 11.14 -3.09 11.27
C THR A 71 10.08 -2.03 10.95
N ALA A 72 8.96 -2.02 11.69
CA ALA A 72 7.92 -1.03 11.49
C ALA A 72 8.40 0.41 11.73
N LEU A 73 9.21 0.64 12.76
CA LEU A 73 9.67 1.99 13.07
C LEU A 73 10.70 2.47 12.04
N LEU A 74 11.65 1.62 11.65
CA LEU A 74 12.70 1.95 10.69
C LEU A 74 12.16 2.08 9.26
N PHE A 75 11.44 1.07 8.79
CA PHE A 75 10.83 1.08 7.47
C PHE A 75 9.70 2.11 7.40
N GLY A 76 8.85 2.14 8.44
CA GLY A 76 7.69 3.03 8.50
C GLY A 76 8.10 4.49 8.55
N SER A 77 9.08 4.88 9.37
CA SER A 77 9.56 6.28 9.40
C SER A 77 10.09 6.71 8.03
N ALA A 78 10.97 5.92 7.42
CA ALA A 78 11.49 6.21 6.08
C ALA A 78 10.37 6.35 5.04
N SER A 79 9.42 5.41 5.06
CA SER A 79 8.32 5.38 4.11
C SER A 79 7.29 6.50 4.34
N ILE A 80 7.01 6.87 5.59
CA ILE A 80 6.14 7.99 5.97
C ILE A 80 6.77 9.31 5.53
N SER A 81 8.03 9.55 5.91
CA SER A 81 8.76 10.76 5.53
C SER A 81 8.85 10.92 4.02
N THR A 82 9.09 9.82 3.30
CA THR A 82 9.20 9.85 1.84
C THR A 82 7.85 10.12 1.17
N VAL A 83 6.75 9.53 1.65
CA VAL A 83 5.40 9.86 1.14
C VAL A 83 5.08 11.33 1.35
N PHE A 84 5.33 11.84 2.55
CA PHE A 84 5.11 13.25 2.86
C PHE A 84 5.93 14.15 1.92
N LEU A 85 7.20 13.83 1.70
CA LEU A 85 8.07 14.59 0.82
C LEU A 85 7.63 14.50 -0.66
N THR A 86 7.22 13.32 -1.11
CA THR A 86 6.71 13.10 -2.48
C THR A 86 5.45 13.90 -2.71
N ARG A 87 4.50 13.86 -1.77
CA ARG A 87 3.23 14.58 -1.90
C ARG A 87 3.40 16.09 -1.82
N LYS A 88 4.34 16.57 -1.00
CA LYS A 88 4.60 18.00 -0.82
C LYS A 88 5.45 18.62 -1.92
N PHE A 89 6.45 17.89 -2.44
CA PHE A 89 7.44 18.45 -3.38
C PHE A 89 7.33 17.91 -4.80
N ILE A 90 6.89 16.67 -4.97
CA ILE A 90 6.96 15.99 -6.28
C ILE A 90 5.62 16.07 -7.00
N ILE A 91 4.51 15.73 -6.34
CA ILE A 91 3.16 15.83 -6.94
C ILE A 91 2.79 17.25 -7.42
N PRO A 92 3.00 18.34 -6.66
CA PRO A 92 2.63 19.67 -7.14
C PRO A 92 3.47 20.19 -8.31
N VAL A 93 4.59 19.52 -8.62
CA VAL A 93 5.46 19.85 -9.77
C VAL A 93 5.00 19.12 -11.04
N ILE A 94 4.08 18.15 -10.94
CA ILE A 94 3.56 17.42 -12.10
C ILE A 94 2.57 18.33 -12.86
N PRO A 95 2.85 18.68 -14.12
CA PRO A 95 1.93 19.48 -14.92
C PRO A 95 0.64 18.68 -15.22
N LYS A 96 -0.52 19.33 -15.12
CA LYS A 96 -1.86 18.71 -15.31
C LYS A 96 -2.08 18.08 -16.69
N THR A 97 -1.24 18.42 -17.67
CA THR A 97 -1.21 17.87 -19.02
C THR A 97 0.24 17.56 -19.40
N ILE A 98 0.62 16.28 -19.38
CA ILE A 98 2.02 15.86 -19.54
C ILE A 98 2.36 15.66 -21.03
N ILE A 99 1.43 15.12 -21.82
CA ILE A 99 1.65 14.80 -23.24
C ILE A 99 0.34 14.96 -24.02
N LYS A 100 0.32 15.82 -25.06
CA LYS A 100 -0.65 15.80 -26.16
C LYS A 100 0.03 15.20 -27.39
N ILE A 101 -0.24 13.94 -27.70
CA ILE A 101 0.16 13.32 -28.97
C ILE A 101 -1.15 13.03 -29.72
N GLY A 102 -1.51 13.91 -30.67
CA GLY A 102 -2.77 13.78 -31.43
C GLY A 102 -4.03 13.87 -30.56
N ASP A 103 -4.98 12.94 -30.75
CA ASP A 103 -6.24 12.84 -29.99
C ASP A 103 -6.09 12.19 -28.60
N PHE A 104 -4.91 11.70 -28.23
CA PHE A 104 -4.66 11.12 -26.92
C PHE A 104 -4.20 12.18 -25.91
N GLU A 105 -5.13 12.64 -25.08
CA GLU A 105 -4.83 13.47 -23.92
C GLU A 105 -4.49 12.60 -22.71
N LEU A 106 -3.20 12.46 -22.42
CA LEU A 106 -2.74 11.71 -21.25
C LEU A 106 -2.88 12.57 -20.01
N THR A 107 -4.01 12.41 -19.31
CA THR A 107 -4.32 13.12 -18.07
C THR A 107 -3.55 12.53 -16.89
N GLU A 108 -3.35 13.34 -15.84
CA GLU A 108 -2.75 12.92 -14.57
C GLU A 108 -3.44 11.67 -13.99
N ASN A 109 -4.77 11.62 -14.05
CA ASN A 109 -5.57 10.48 -13.61
C ASN A 109 -5.24 9.18 -14.36
N MET A 110 -5.03 9.25 -15.69
CA MET A 110 -4.67 8.09 -16.50
C MET A 110 -3.25 7.62 -16.17
N LEU A 111 -2.31 8.53 -15.96
CA LEU A 111 -0.95 8.19 -15.54
C LEU A 111 -0.96 7.44 -14.20
N MET A 112 -1.72 7.93 -13.21
CA MET A 112 -1.85 7.28 -11.90
C MET A 112 -2.44 5.88 -12.02
N MET A 113 -3.48 5.70 -12.85
CA MET A 113 -4.08 4.37 -13.07
C MET A 113 -3.13 3.40 -13.77
N VAL A 114 -2.39 3.86 -14.79
CA VAL A 114 -1.40 3.02 -15.49
C VAL A 114 -0.27 2.63 -14.54
N LEU A 115 0.26 3.58 -13.77
CA LEU A 115 1.29 3.30 -12.77
C LEU A 115 0.79 2.33 -11.70
N PHE A 116 -0.46 2.49 -11.24
CA PHE A 116 -1.09 1.60 -10.28
C PHE A 116 -1.20 0.18 -10.83
N ALA A 117 -1.68 0.03 -12.07
CA ALA A 117 -1.81 -1.25 -12.74
C ALA A 117 -0.46 -1.96 -12.89
N VAL A 118 0.58 -1.25 -13.34
CA VAL A 118 1.94 -1.80 -13.47
C VAL A 118 2.48 -2.27 -12.11
N LEU A 119 2.33 -1.44 -11.07
CA LEU A 119 2.79 -1.79 -9.72
C LEU A 119 2.00 -2.96 -9.13
N MET A 120 0.72 -3.10 -9.43
CA MET A 120 -0.09 -4.24 -9.01
C MET A 120 0.32 -5.53 -9.69
N VAL A 121 0.58 -5.50 -11.00
CA VAL A 121 1.11 -6.67 -11.73
C VAL A 121 2.49 -7.04 -11.19
N ALA A 122 3.35 -6.07 -10.93
CA ALA A 122 4.65 -6.30 -10.32
C ALA A 122 4.52 -6.93 -8.92
N ALA A 123 3.65 -6.39 -8.06
CA ALA A 123 3.41 -6.94 -6.72
C ALA A 123 2.84 -8.36 -6.78
N ALA A 124 1.84 -8.61 -7.63
CA ALA A 124 1.23 -9.92 -7.80
C ALA A 124 2.24 -10.96 -8.30
N THR A 125 3.00 -10.63 -9.34
CA THR A 125 4.03 -11.52 -9.89
C THR A 125 5.16 -11.77 -8.89
N ALA A 126 5.56 -10.76 -8.12
CA ALA A 126 6.56 -10.89 -7.05
C ALA A 126 6.06 -11.84 -5.95
N MET A 127 4.80 -11.73 -5.51
CA MET A 127 4.23 -12.62 -4.49
C MET A 127 4.07 -14.06 -4.98
N ILE A 128 3.67 -14.26 -6.23
CA ILE A 128 3.56 -15.60 -6.83
C ILE A 128 4.94 -16.27 -6.97
N LYS A 129 5.97 -15.52 -7.42
CA LYS A 129 7.33 -16.04 -7.56
C LYS A 129 8.05 -16.22 -6.22
N GLY A 130 7.77 -15.37 -5.23
CA GLY A 130 8.40 -15.38 -3.90
C GLY A 130 7.79 -16.37 -2.90
N GLY A 131 6.63 -16.96 -3.19
CA GLY A 131 5.89 -17.88 -2.32
C GLY A 131 6.60 -19.20 -1.95
N ARG A 132 7.80 -19.45 -2.46
CA ARG A 132 8.62 -20.64 -2.16
C ARG A 132 9.76 -20.41 -1.18
N ALA A 133 9.97 -19.19 -0.68
CA ALA A 133 11.19 -18.86 0.05
C ALA A 133 11.21 -19.24 1.55
N ASN A 134 10.15 -19.80 2.17
CA ASN A 134 10.13 -19.99 3.63
C ASN A 134 9.40 -21.25 4.16
N SER A 135 9.58 -22.41 3.50
CA SER A 135 9.21 -23.70 4.09
C SER A 135 10.39 -24.64 4.35
N SER A 136 11.64 -24.21 4.15
CA SER A 136 12.79 -25.06 4.48
C SER A 136 13.97 -24.24 4.97
N ASN A 137 14.37 -24.59 6.20
CA ASN A 137 15.71 -24.47 6.77
C ASN A 137 16.31 -23.08 7.07
N GLN A 138 16.66 -22.94 8.36
CA GLN A 138 17.54 -21.95 8.97
C GLN A 138 16.96 -20.55 9.18
N ILE A 139 16.51 -20.31 10.41
CA ILE A 139 16.35 -18.98 10.99
C ILE A 139 17.76 -18.37 11.14
N LYS A 140 18.36 -17.93 10.03
CA LYS A 140 19.35 -16.85 10.12
C LYS A 140 18.54 -15.63 10.53
N LYS A 141 18.82 -15.09 11.72
CA LYS A 141 18.34 -13.77 12.12
C LYS A 141 18.50 -12.85 10.92
N PRO A 142 17.45 -12.13 10.48
CA PRO A 142 17.63 -11.14 9.43
C PRO A 142 18.73 -10.22 9.93
N GLN A 143 19.87 -10.21 9.24
CA GLN A 143 20.81 -9.11 9.41
C GLN A 143 20.01 -7.92 8.91
N LEU A 144 19.47 -7.17 9.87
CA LEU A 144 18.73 -5.94 9.63
C LEU A 144 19.73 -4.95 9.06
N ASP A 145 19.99 -5.07 7.76
CA ASP A 145 20.76 -4.10 7.01
C ASP A 145 19.94 -2.83 7.01
N LEU A 146 20.21 -2.00 8.01
CA LEU A 146 19.53 -0.74 8.26
C LEU A 146 19.43 0.10 6.98
N GLY A 147 20.52 0.12 6.21
CA GLY A 147 20.58 0.80 4.91
C GLY A 147 19.61 0.23 3.87
N LYS A 148 19.48 -1.09 3.76
CA LYS A 148 18.52 -1.72 2.84
C LYS A 148 17.08 -1.45 3.26
N LEU A 149 16.80 -1.49 4.57
CA LEU A 149 15.46 -1.23 5.11
C LEU A 149 15.01 0.20 4.83
N LEU A 150 15.90 1.18 5.03
CA LEU A 150 15.65 2.57 4.69
C LEU A 150 15.48 2.76 3.19
N LEU A 151 16.35 2.15 2.37
CA LEU A 151 16.28 2.25 0.91
C LEU A 151 14.96 1.70 0.36
N TYR A 152 14.53 0.52 0.82
CA TYR A 152 13.24 -0.03 0.42
C TYR A 152 12.08 0.79 0.97
N GLY A 153 12.19 1.32 2.19
CA GLY A 153 11.20 2.23 2.77
C GLY A 153 11.01 3.49 1.92
N ILE A 154 12.11 4.08 1.43
CA ILE A 154 12.13 5.22 0.53
C ILE A 154 11.55 4.83 -0.84
N ALA A 155 12.02 3.75 -1.47
CA ALA A 155 11.54 3.34 -2.78
C ALA A 155 10.02 3.07 -2.80
N ILE A 156 9.52 2.34 -1.80
CA ILE A 156 8.10 2.09 -1.62
C ILE A 156 7.35 3.36 -1.21
N GLY A 157 7.99 4.22 -0.41
CA GLY A 157 7.45 5.53 -0.04
C GLY A 157 7.26 6.44 -1.24
N LEU A 158 8.21 6.48 -2.18
CA LEU A 158 8.09 7.19 -3.45
C LEU A 158 6.95 6.59 -4.26
N ALA A 159 6.98 5.27 -4.52
CA ALA A 159 5.97 4.62 -5.35
C ALA A 159 4.54 4.83 -4.80
N THR A 160 4.35 4.66 -3.49
CA THR A 160 3.04 4.84 -2.85
C THR A 160 2.65 6.31 -2.71
N GLY A 161 3.62 7.22 -2.52
CA GLY A 161 3.40 8.65 -2.44
C GLY A 161 3.00 9.23 -3.78
N PHE A 162 3.61 8.77 -4.87
CA PHE A 162 3.24 9.12 -6.23
C PHE A 162 1.84 8.62 -6.57
N LEU A 163 1.52 7.36 -6.29
CA LEU A 163 0.21 6.81 -6.60
C LEU A 163 -0.93 7.47 -5.82
N GLY A 164 -0.64 8.10 -4.66
CA GLY A 164 -1.63 8.56 -3.69
C GLY A 164 -2.47 7.43 -3.07
N ALA A 165 -2.44 6.23 -3.62
CA ALA A 165 -3.15 5.07 -3.10
C ALA A 165 -2.57 4.70 -1.73
N GLY A 166 -3.41 4.64 -0.69
CA GLY A 166 -3.02 4.35 0.69
C GLY A 166 -2.13 3.11 0.79
N GLY A 167 -0.82 3.31 0.66
CA GLY A 167 0.19 2.40 0.11
C GLY A 167 0.47 1.08 0.82
N GLY A 168 -0.42 0.69 1.73
CA GLY A 168 -0.37 -0.55 2.49
C GLY A 168 -0.17 -1.80 1.66
N PHE A 169 -0.68 -1.81 0.43
CA PHE A 169 -0.60 -3.00 -0.42
C PHE A 169 0.82 -3.37 -0.85
N LEU A 170 1.71 -2.38 -1.05
CA LEU A 170 3.11 -2.64 -1.38
C LEU A 170 3.93 -2.97 -0.15
N LEU A 171 3.42 -2.72 1.06
CA LEU A 171 4.13 -3.04 2.30
C LEU A 171 4.27 -4.55 2.48
N ILE A 172 3.21 -5.32 2.24
CA ILE A 172 3.22 -6.78 2.42
C ILE A 172 4.27 -7.46 1.52
N PRO A 173 4.26 -7.31 0.17
CA PRO A 173 5.27 -7.95 -0.69
C PRO A 173 6.68 -7.48 -0.36
N THR A 174 6.86 -6.21 0.01
CA THR A 174 8.17 -5.68 0.42
C THR A 174 8.65 -6.35 1.70
N LEU A 175 7.81 -6.42 2.73
CA LEU A 175 8.17 -7.01 4.01
C LEU A 175 8.44 -8.52 3.89
N VAL A 176 7.70 -9.23 3.04
CA VAL A 176 7.88 -10.67 2.84
C VAL A 176 9.09 -10.98 1.97
N ILE A 177 9.24 -10.30 0.83
CA ILE A 177 10.22 -10.68 -0.20
C ILE A 177 11.55 -9.95 0.01
N LEU A 178 11.51 -8.64 0.31
CA LEU A 178 12.71 -7.81 0.44
C LEU A 178 13.27 -7.84 1.87
N VAL A 179 12.40 -7.84 2.88
CA VAL A 179 12.80 -7.89 4.30
C VAL A 179 12.85 -9.33 4.83
N GLY A 180 12.15 -10.28 4.19
CA GLY A 180 12.18 -11.69 4.58
C GLY A 180 11.34 -12.02 5.83
N LEU A 181 10.39 -11.17 6.22
CA LEU A 181 9.52 -11.46 7.36
C LEU A 181 8.55 -12.61 7.03
N PRO A 182 8.24 -13.49 8.01
CA PRO A 182 7.21 -14.50 7.81
C PRO A 182 5.87 -13.80 7.55
N MET A 183 5.03 -14.38 6.69
CA MET A 183 3.83 -13.71 6.18
C MET A 183 2.89 -13.20 7.28
N LYS A 184 2.78 -13.93 8.39
CA LYS A 184 2.01 -13.51 9.57
C LYS A 184 2.58 -12.25 10.24
N GLU A 185 3.91 -12.15 10.37
CA GLU A 185 4.55 -10.95 10.91
C GLU A 185 4.52 -9.78 9.92
N ALA A 186 4.67 -10.05 8.62
CA ALA A 186 4.60 -9.03 7.59
C ALA A 186 3.23 -8.36 7.56
N VAL A 187 2.14 -9.13 7.66
CA VAL A 187 0.78 -8.60 7.75
C VAL A 187 0.63 -7.72 9.01
N GLY A 188 1.00 -8.24 10.19
CA GLY A 188 0.92 -7.47 11.44
C GLY A 188 1.75 -6.18 11.43
N THR A 189 2.95 -6.24 10.87
CA THR A 189 3.87 -5.10 10.74
C THR A 189 3.35 -4.07 9.74
N SER A 190 2.80 -4.50 8.60
CA SER A 190 2.19 -3.60 7.61
C SER A 190 0.97 -2.86 8.15
N LEU A 191 0.10 -3.54 8.90
CA LEU A 191 -1.07 -2.94 9.55
C LEU A 191 -0.68 -1.80 10.48
N PHE A 192 0.36 -2.02 11.28
CA PHE A 192 0.86 -1.00 12.20
C PHE A 192 1.44 0.21 11.45
N ILE A 193 2.20 -0.01 10.37
CA ILE A 193 2.73 1.08 9.54
C ILE A 193 1.59 1.88 8.89
N ILE A 194 0.54 1.21 8.40
CA ILE A 194 -0.62 1.86 7.78
C ILE A 194 -1.41 2.66 8.83
N ALA A 195 -1.59 2.10 10.03
CA ALA A 195 -2.25 2.80 11.13
C ALA A 195 -1.48 4.07 11.54
N LEU A 196 -0.14 4.02 11.59
CA LEU A 196 0.69 5.20 11.83
C LEU A 196 0.57 6.26 10.71
N ARG A 197 0.48 5.81 9.45
CA ARG A 197 0.30 6.69 8.29
C ARG A 197 -1.02 7.46 8.33
N LEU A 198 -2.09 6.84 8.81
CA LEU A 198 -3.40 7.50 8.93
C LEU A 198 -3.31 8.81 9.73
N THR A 199 -2.45 8.87 10.74
CA THR A 199 -2.25 10.07 11.58
C THR A 199 -1.57 11.23 10.85
N GLN A 200 -0.92 11.01 9.71
CA GLN A 200 -0.14 12.02 8.98
C GLN A 200 -0.89 12.69 7.81
N GLU A 201 -2.07 12.18 7.44
CA GLU A 201 -2.83 12.65 6.27
C GLU A 201 -4.02 13.56 6.59
N PHE A 202 -4.23 13.90 7.87
CA PHE A 202 -5.24 14.87 8.33
C PHE A 202 -4.61 16.17 8.80
#